data_AF-A0A2V2DJ51-F1
#
_entry.id   AF-A0A2V2DJ51-F1
#
_cell.length_a   1.000
_cell.length_b   1.000
_cell.length_c   1.000
_cell.angle_alpha   90.00
_cell.angle_beta   90.00
_cell.angle_gamma   90.00
#
_symmetry.space_group_name_H-M   'P 1'
#
loop_
_entity.id
_entity.type
_entity.pdbx_description
1 polymer ?
#
loop_
_entity_poly.entity_id
_entity_poly.type
_entity_poly.pdbx_seq_one_letter_code
_entity_poly.pdbx_strand_id
1 'polypeptide(L)'
;MIMAFTQEEEVEIIRKAISLTAAIQTEEEAVDALKHAVFDTFPKYEDVFPTKAPKKPVKKHVDTPAKAQPTLPPPPKPDLNFGAYLDLKKELVLAILLGCALVVFPVLSIFFDIEFATFAGVACLIGFFVALSKFRKHYKKRLDELEEEARSNPEYRKAVAEAKSEAAQRQAELNDEARRKQIEADNEYQAQLKHYNEIVLPEYEHAVALQKEEYKEMQREYSADKEQWKEDREKALAELNSDIAANEAALEDLYQTSKLVSLHYRELWILQWLYDDMRTSDHDIRYATELLDRDRQRIATANAAEKNKEALDEFRKQARQDAQTIKELLSVQIQGLQSLDANAAELLRYTESIYDNNNKLLFHQRVNTANIAVQEWRRRKQIG
;
A
#
# COMPACT_ATOMS: atom_id res chain seq x y z
N MET A 1 13.12 -40.48 74.84
CA MET A 1 11.97 -40.00 75.64
C MET A 1 11.27 -38.99 74.74
N ILE A 2 10.16 -39.38 74.10
CA ILE A 2 9.40 -38.48 73.22
C ILE A 2 8.66 -37.53 74.18
N MET A 3 9.04 -36.26 74.21
CA MET A 3 8.22 -35.26 74.90
C MET A 3 6.92 -35.16 74.11
N ALA A 4 5.82 -35.55 74.75
CA ALA A 4 4.50 -35.35 74.17
C ALA A 4 4.21 -33.85 74.26
N PHE A 5 4.17 -33.18 73.12
CA PHE A 5 3.74 -31.79 73.04
C PHE A 5 2.24 -31.71 73.35
N THR A 6 1.82 -30.63 73.99
CA THR A 6 0.40 -30.29 74.12
C THR A 6 -0.13 -29.77 72.79
N GLN A 7 -1.46 -29.83 72.60
CA GLN A 7 -2.08 -29.33 71.36
C GLN A 7 -1.75 -27.85 71.10
N GLU A 8 -1.70 -27.02 72.14
CA GLU A 8 -1.29 -25.61 72.02
C GLU A 8 0.17 -25.46 71.54
N GLU A 9 1.09 -26.31 72.03
CA GLU A 9 2.48 -26.33 71.61
C GLU A 9 2.63 -26.81 70.15
N GLU A 10 1.85 -27.81 69.73
CA GLU A 10 1.83 -28.28 68.34
C GLU A 10 1.35 -27.17 67.38
N VAL A 11 0.27 -26.47 67.74
CA VAL A 11 -0.26 -25.33 66.96
C VAL A 11 0.81 -24.23 66.82
N GLU A 12 1.52 -23.90 67.90
CA GLU A 12 2.55 -22.86 67.88
C GLU A 12 3.79 -23.30 67.07
N ILE A 13 4.16 -24.59 67.10
CA ILE A 13 5.23 -25.13 66.25
C ILE A 13 4.86 -25.02 64.77
N ILE A 14 3.63 -25.37 64.40
CA ILE A 14 3.17 -25.24 62.99
C ILE A 14 3.12 -23.77 62.59
N ARG A 15 2.64 -22.88 63.47
CA ARG A 15 2.64 -21.43 63.22
C ARG A 15 4.06 -20.90 62.94
N LYS A 16 5.05 -21.33 63.71
CA LYS A 16 6.47 -20.98 63.49
C LYS A 16 6.97 -21.54 62.16
N ALA A 17 6.62 -22.78 61.83
CA ALA A 17 6.97 -23.39 60.54
C ALA A 17 6.36 -22.61 59.36
N ILE A 18 5.10 -22.17 59.46
CA ILE A 18 4.47 -21.28 58.46
C ILE A 18 5.25 -19.98 58.33
N SER A 19 5.56 -19.32 59.46
CA SER A 19 6.25 -18.03 59.45
C SER A 19 7.61 -18.12 58.76
N LEU A 20 8.40 -19.15 59.08
CA LEU A 20 9.72 -19.37 58.50
C LEU A 20 9.63 -19.75 57.02
N THR A 21 8.71 -20.65 56.66
CA THR A 21 8.52 -21.07 55.25
C THR A 21 8.04 -19.91 54.38
N ALA A 22 7.15 -19.05 54.90
CA ALA A 22 6.68 -17.87 54.20
C ALA A 22 7.79 -16.80 54.05
N ALA A 23 8.63 -16.63 55.07
CA ALA A 23 9.79 -15.73 55.00
C ALA A 23 10.76 -16.19 53.90
N ILE A 24 11.12 -17.48 53.87
CA ILE A 24 11.98 -18.06 52.83
C ILE A 24 11.40 -17.82 51.44
N GLN A 25 10.12 -18.14 51.20
CA GLN A 25 9.50 -17.93 49.89
C GLN A 25 9.51 -16.45 49.46
N THR A 26 9.23 -15.54 50.39
CA THR A 26 9.21 -14.09 50.10
C THR A 26 10.63 -13.57 49.79
N GLU A 27 11.63 -14.04 50.53
CA GLU A 27 13.03 -13.68 50.33
C GLU A 27 13.58 -14.28 49.03
N GLU A 28 13.22 -15.51 48.68
CA GLU A 28 13.56 -16.16 47.40
C GLU A 28 12.99 -15.39 46.21
N GLU A 29 11.73 -14.95 46.28
CA GLU A 29 11.11 -14.09 45.28
C GLU A 29 11.84 -12.75 45.15
N ALA A 30 12.23 -12.14 46.27
CA ALA A 30 13.02 -10.90 46.28
C ALA A 30 14.41 -11.08 45.66
N VAL A 31 15.07 -12.22 45.93
CA VAL A 31 16.34 -12.59 45.30
C VAL A 31 16.17 -12.75 43.79
N ASP A 32 15.10 -13.42 43.34
CA ASP A 32 14.84 -13.60 41.91
C ASP A 32 14.56 -12.25 41.22
N ALA A 33 13.77 -11.37 41.86
CA ALA A 33 13.51 -10.03 41.38
C ALA A 33 14.80 -9.19 41.24
N LEU A 34 15.70 -9.27 42.23
CA LEU A 34 16.98 -8.56 42.19
C LEU A 34 17.95 -9.11 41.14
N LYS A 35 17.96 -10.44 40.92
CA LYS A 35 18.77 -11.05 39.85
C LYS A 35 18.34 -10.60 38.46
N HIS A 36 17.04 -10.42 38.26
CA HIS A 36 16.46 -9.97 36.99
C HIS A 36 16.37 -8.45 36.86
N ALA A 37 16.66 -7.69 37.91
CA ALA A 37 16.68 -6.23 37.86
C ALA A 37 17.77 -5.75 36.89
N VAL A 38 17.40 -4.81 36.02
CA VAL A 38 18.28 -4.18 35.03
C VAL A 38 18.35 -2.69 35.32
N PHE A 39 19.55 -2.12 35.29
CA PHE A 39 19.74 -0.68 35.39
C PHE A 39 19.29 0.00 34.09
N ASP A 40 18.62 1.15 34.21
CA ASP A 40 18.11 1.91 33.07
C ASP A 40 19.19 2.20 32.04
N THR A 41 18.82 2.24 30.76
CA THR A 41 19.78 2.49 29.68
C THR A 41 20.04 3.98 29.55
N PHE A 42 21.32 4.39 29.51
CA PHE A 42 21.69 5.78 29.27
C PHE A 42 21.14 6.29 27.92
N PRO A 43 20.45 7.45 27.88
CA PRO A 43 19.89 7.99 26.65
C PRO A 43 20.98 8.40 25.66
N LYS A 44 20.64 8.45 24.36
CA LYS A 44 21.56 8.92 23.32
C LYS A 44 21.62 10.46 23.31
N TYR A 45 22.75 11.00 22.87
CA TYR A 45 22.97 12.44 22.79
C TYR A 45 21.88 13.16 22.00
N GLU A 46 21.48 12.61 20.85
CA GLU A 46 20.49 13.22 19.97
C GLU A 46 19.08 13.29 20.59
N ASP A 47 18.78 12.38 21.53
CA ASP A 47 17.49 12.32 22.23
C ASP A 47 17.44 13.35 23.36
N VAL A 48 18.57 13.65 23.99
CA VAL A 48 18.70 14.65 25.08
C VAL A 48 18.86 16.06 24.51
N PHE A 49 19.66 16.21 23.46
CA PHE A 49 20.00 17.49 22.84
C PHE A 49 19.64 17.48 21.35
N PRO A 50 18.37 17.78 20.99
CA PRO A 50 17.91 17.82 19.61
C PRO A 50 18.36 19.12 18.90
N THR A 51 19.66 19.31 18.75
CA THR A 51 20.22 20.55 18.21
C THR A 51 20.34 20.47 16.69
N LYS A 52 19.62 21.33 15.96
CA LYS A 52 19.69 21.42 14.49
C LYS A 52 20.65 22.54 14.08
N ALA A 53 21.53 22.24 13.12
CA ALA A 53 22.46 23.22 12.59
C ALA A 53 21.73 24.41 11.94
N PRO A 54 22.22 25.66 12.15
CA PRO A 54 21.64 26.83 11.52
C PRO A 54 21.82 26.75 10.00
N LYS A 55 20.84 27.28 9.26
CA LYS A 55 20.88 27.26 7.79
C LYS A 55 21.72 28.42 7.27
N LYS A 56 22.68 28.11 6.39
CA LYS A 56 23.48 29.11 5.70
C LYS A 56 22.58 29.99 4.80
N PRO A 57 22.79 31.33 4.76
CA PRO A 57 22.05 32.20 3.85
C PRO A 57 22.27 31.80 2.39
N VAL A 58 21.26 32.00 1.56
CA VAL A 58 21.27 31.66 0.13
C VAL A 58 21.23 32.92 -0.70
N LYS A 59 22.11 33.01 -1.71
CA LYS A 59 22.17 34.16 -2.61
C LYS A 59 20.91 34.23 -3.47
N LYS A 60 20.27 35.41 -3.50
CA LYS A 60 19.13 35.69 -4.39
C LYS A 60 19.65 36.20 -5.74
N HIS A 61 19.03 35.74 -6.81
CA HIS A 61 19.28 36.23 -8.17
C HIS A 61 18.06 37.00 -8.66
N VAL A 62 18.29 38.21 -9.18
CA VAL A 62 17.29 39.03 -9.83
C VAL A 62 17.21 38.60 -11.29
N ASP A 63 16.00 38.27 -11.74
CA ASP A 63 15.77 37.84 -13.12
C ASP A 63 16.13 38.95 -14.12
N THR A 64 16.61 38.53 -15.30
CA THR A 64 16.93 39.47 -16.38
C THR A 64 15.64 40.08 -16.93
N PRO A 65 15.55 41.42 -17.06
CA PRO A 65 14.33 42.06 -17.56
C PRO A 65 14.04 41.65 -19.01
N ALA A 66 12.77 41.46 -19.34
CA ALA A 66 12.32 41.15 -20.69
C ALA A 66 12.72 42.25 -21.68
N LYS A 67 13.00 41.88 -22.94
CA LYS A 67 13.39 42.85 -23.99
C LYS A 67 12.23 43.81 -24.30
N ALA A 68 12.47 45.11 -24.15
CA ALA A 68 11.55 46.16 -24.58
C ALA A 68 11.42 46.13 -26.11
N GLN A 69 10.18 45.92 -26.59
CA GLN A 69 9.91 45.92 -28.03
C GLN A 69 9.63 47.36 -28.51
N PRO A 70 10.21 47.80 -29.63
CA PRO A 70 9.94 49.13 -30.17
C PRO A 70 8.55 49.20 -30.79
N THR A 71 7.77 50.22 -30.41
CA THR A 71 6.47 50.52 -31.03
C THR A 71 6.71 51.31 -32.31
N LEU A 72 6.69 50.63 -33.46
CA LEU A 72 6.99 51.27 -34.75
C LEU A 72 5.76 52.00 -35.33
N PRO A 73 5.90 53.24 -35.84
CA PRO A 73 4.83 53.91 -36.56
C PRO A 73 4.51 53.18 -37.88
N PRO A 74 3.24 53.15 -38.33
CA PRO A 74 2.89 52.53 -39.61
C PRO A 74 3.50 53.31 -40.79
N PRO A 75 3.94 52.64 -41.87
CA PRO A 75 4.52 53.33 -43.03
C PRO A 75 3.48 54.22 -43.73
N PRO A 76 3.87 55.41 -44.23
CA PRO A 76 2.99 56.26 -45.02
C PRO A 76 2.56 55.53 -46.31
N LYS A 77 1.25 55.49 -46.56
CA LYS A 77 0.67 54.86 -47.76
C LYS A 77 0.79 55.81 -48.95
N PRO A 78 1.20 55.36 -50.15
CA PRO A 78 1.21 56.22 -51.33
C PRO A 78 -0.22 56.52 -51.82
N ASP A 79 -0.52 57.78 -52.13
CA ASP A 79 -1.80 58.23 -52.72
C ASP A 79 -1.90 57.89 -54.23
N LEU A 80 -1.44 56.72 -54.65
CA LEU A 80 -1.49 56.29 -56.05
C LEU A 80 -2.51 55.16 -56.23
N ASN A 81 -3.73 55.51 -56.63
CA ASN A 81 -4.71 54.53 -57.09
C ASN A 81 -4.50 54.19 -58.58
N PHE A 82 -4.82 52.95 -58.99
CA PHE A 82 -4.59 52.47 -60.35
C PHE A 82 -5.22 53.36 -61.45
N GLY A 83 -6.38 53.97 -61.16
CA GLY A 83 -7.03 54.92 -62.06
C GLY A 83 -6.19 56.19 -62.30
N ALA A 84 -5.59 56.76 -61.25
CA ALA A 84 -4.72 57.94 -61.37
C ALA A 84 -3.43 57.62 -62.15
N TYR A 85 -2.91 56.40 -62.03
CA TYR A 85 -1.75 55.95 -62.81
C TYR A 85 -2.05 55.84 -64.32
N LEU A 86 -3.23 55.34 -64.68
CA LEU A 86 -3.68 55.28 -66.08
C LEU A 86 -3.90 56.68 -66.64
N ASP A 87 -4.41 57.61 -65.84
CA ASP A 87 -4.61 59.01 -66.22
C ASP A 87 -3.27 59.75 -66.46
N LEU A 88 -2.24 59.43 -65.67
CA LEU A 88 -0.87 59.92 -65.88
C LEU A 88 -0.25 59.44 -67.21
N LYS A 89 -0.70 58.28 -67.70
CA LYS A 89 -0.30 57.68 -68.98
C LYS A 89 -1.38 57.84 -70.06
N LYS A 90 -2.33 58.77 -69.86
CA LYS A 90 -3.49 58.96 -70.75
C LYS A 90 -3.10 59.10 -72.20
N GLU A 91 -2.04 59.81 -72.55
CA GLU A 91 -1.62 59.98 -73.95
C GLU A 91 -1.17 58.66 -74.60
N LEU A 92 -0.52 57.78 -73.84
CA LEU A 92 -0.06 56.49 -74.34
C LEU A 92 -1.22 55.49 -74.43
N VAL A 93 -2.17 55.55 -73.48
CA VAL A 93 -3.42 54.78 -73.57
C VAL A 93 -4.28 55.27 -74.74
N LEU A 94 -4.40 56.59 -74.93
CA LEU A 94 -5.14 57.21 -76.04
C LEU A 94 -4.48 56.87 -77.37
N ALA A 95 -3.15 56.91 -77.47
CA ALA A 95 -2.41 56.55 -78.68
C ALA A 95 -2.58 55.08 -79.06
N ILE A 96 -2.63 54.16 -78.08
CA ILE A 96 -2.93 52.74 -78.34
C ILE A 96 -4.37 52.60 -78.84
N LEU A 97 -5.35 53.28 -78.21
CA LEU A 97 -6.75 53.25 -78.63
C LEU A 97 -6.96 53.87 -80.01
N LEU A 98 -6.35 55.02 -80.29
CA LEU A 98 -6.36 55.70 -81.60
C LEU A 98 -5.66 54.88 -82.67
N GLY A 99 -4.52 54.25 -82.35
CA GLY A 99 -3.82 53.35 -83.27
C GLY A 99 -4.68 52.15 -83.65
N CYS A 100 -5.37 51.53 -82.69
CA CYS A 100 -6.34 50.48 -82.97
C CYS A 100 -7.54 50.98 -83.79
N ALA A 101 -8.07 52.18 -83.48
CA ALA A 101 -9.25 52.72 -84.16
C ALA A 101 -8.98 53.25 -85.58
N LEU A 102 -7.82 53.86 -85.83
CA LEU A 102 -7.48 54.49 -87.12
C LEU A 102 -6.72 53.57 -88.08
N VAL A 103 -5.94 52.61 -87.57
CA VAL A 103 -5.13 51.74 -88.44
C VAL A 103 -5.80 50.41 -88.65
N VAL A 104 -6.34 49.78 -87.60
CA VAL A 104 -6.86 48.42 -87.69
C VAL A 104 -8.29 48.42 -88.23
N PHE A 105 -9.16 49.29 -87.70
CA PHE A 105 -10.58 49.30 -88.06
C PHE A 105 -10.87 49.68 -89.53
N PRO A 106 -10.23 50.72 -90.13
CA PRO A 106 -10.50 51.12 -91.52
C PRO A 106 -9.82 50.23 -92.54
N VAL A 107 -8.61 49.74 -92.24
CA VAL A 107 -7.85 48.90 -93.19
C VAL A 107 -8.47 47.51 -93.31
N LEU A 108 -8.99 46.92 -92.22
CA LEU A 108 -9.64 45.62 -92.27
C LEU A 108 -11.05 45.64 -92.86
N SER A 109 -11.79 46.75 -92.72
CA SER A 109 -13.15 46.88 -93.25
C SER A 109 -13.19 47.14 -94.77
N ILE A 110 -12.07 47.56 -95.38
CA ILE A 110 -11.98 47.79 -96.83
C ILE A 110 -11.52 46.53 -97.59
N PHE A 111 -10.74 45.63 -96.97
CA PHE A 111 -10.07 44.52 -97.67
C PHE A 111 -10.60 43.10 -97.37
N PHE A 112 -11.43 42.88 -96.34
CA PHE A 112 -11.85 41.52 -95.94
C PHE A 112 -13.31 41.43 -95.48
N ASP A 113 -13.97 40.29 -95.76
CA ASP A 113 -15.34 39.98 -95.33
C ASP A 113 -15.53 39.99 -93.79
N ILE A 114 -16.78 40.13 -93.34
CA ILE A 114 -17.22 40.32 -91.94
C ILE A 114 -16.60 39.30 -90.96
N GLU A 115 -16.29 38.08 -91.41
CA GLU A 115 -15.69 37.03 -90.58
C GLU A 115 -14.22 37.32 -90.18
N PHE A 116 -13.45 38.03 -91.02
CA PHE A 116 -12.06 38.39 -90.69
C PHE A 116 -11.98 39.63 -89.78
N ALA A 117 -12.95 40.54 -89.90
CA ALA A 117 -13.06 41.71 -89.04
C ALA A 117 -13.33 41.34 -87.57
N THR A 118 -14.08 40.26 -87.30
CA THR A 118 -14.30 39.77 -85.93
C THR A 118 -13.02 39.18 -85.33
N PHE A 119 -12.26 38.39 -86.09
CA PHE A 119 -10.96 37.85 -85.65
C PHE A 119 -9.94 38.95 -85.34
N ALA A 120 -9.85 39.98 -86.19
CA ALA A 120 -8.96 41.12 -85.93
C ALA A 120 -9.41 41.95 -84.72
N GLY A 121 -10.72 42.14 -84.54
CA GLY A 121 -11.28 42.78 -83.34
C GLY A 121 -10.94 42.03 -82.06
N VAL A 122 -11.04 40.69 -82.06
CA VAL A 122 -10.64 39.84 -80.93
C VAL A 122 -9.14 39.92 -80.67
N ALA A 123 -8.30 39.92 -81.71
CA ALA A 123 -6.86 40.09 -81.57
C ALA A 123 -6.48 41.46 -80.95
N CYS A 124 -7.18 42.54 -81.33
CA CYS A 124 -7.01 43.85 -80.71
C CYS A 124 -7.45 43.86 -79.24
N LEU A 125 -8.57 43.20 -78.90
CA LEU A 125 -9.00 43.07 -77.51
C LEU A 125 -7.99 42.29 -76.67
N ILE A 126 -7.46 41.18 -77.20
CA ILE A 126 -6.41 40.40 -76.53
C ILE A 126 -5.14 41.25 -76.34
N GLY A 127 -4.72 41.97 -77.39
CA GLY A 127 -3.58 42.91 -77.31
C GLY A 127 -3.80 44.00 -76.25
N PHE A 128 -5.00 44.55 -76.17
CA PHE A 128 -5.39 45.55 -75.18
C PHE A 128 -5.38 44.99 -73.75
N PHE A 129 -5.89 43.78 -73.53
CA PHE A 129 -5.83 43.10 -72.22
C PHE A 129 -4.39 42.75 -71.81
N VAL A 130 -3.54 42.33 -72.74
CA VAL A 130 -2.11 42.10 -72.49
C VAL A 130 -1.42 43.40 -72.12
N ALA A 131 -1.72 44.51 -72.80
CA ALA A 131 -1.21 45.84 -72.45
C ALA A 131 -1.67 46.27 -71.04
N LEU A 132 -2.96 46.15 -70.72
CA LEU A 132 -3.49 46.41 -69.37
C LEU A 132 -2.81 45.57 -68.29
N SER A 133 -2.52 44.29 -68.57
CA SER A 133 -1.82 43.42 -67.63
C SER A 133 -0.38 43.89 -67.35
N LYS A 134 0.31 44.40 -68.39
CA LYS A 134 1.64 45.01 -68.24
C LYS A 134 1.58 46.34 -67.48
N PHE A 135 0.57 47.18 -67.74
CA PHE A 135 0.33 48.40 -66.95
C PHE A 135 0.07 48.09 -65.49
N ARG A 136 -0.69 47.04 -65.17
CA ARG A 136 -0.95 46.64 -63.78
C ARG A 136 0.31 46.14 -63.09
N LYS A 137 1.18 45.40 -63.79
CA LYS A 137 2.50 45.01 -63.26
C LYS A 137 3.42 46.21 -63.03
N HIS A 138 3.46 47.15 -63.98
CA HIS A 138 4.24 48.38 -63.80
C HIS A 138 3.69 49.29 -62.71
N TYR A 139 2.37 49.37 -62.56
CA TYR A 139 1.73 50.08 -61.45
C TYR A 139 2.12 49.48 -60.11
N LYS A 140 2.05 48.15 -59.94
CA LYS A 140 2.50 47.49 -58.70
C LYS A 140 3.96 47.78 -58.40
N LYS A 141 4.84 47.62 -59.40
CA LYS A 141 6.26 47.95 -59.24
C LYS A 141 6.45 49.42 -58.85
N ARG A 142 5.68 50.33 -59.44
CA ARG A 142 5.74 51.76 -59.10
C ARG A 142 5.16 52.06 -57.72
N LEU A 143 4.17 51.31 -57.27
CA LEU A 143 3.61 51.40 -55.93
C LEU A 143 4.63 50.90 -54.89
N ASP A 144 5.30 49.79 -55.16
CA ASP A 144 6.38 49.26 -54.32
C ASP A 144 7.56 50.24 -54.27
N GLU A 145 7.96 50.83 -55.40
CA GLU A 145 8.96 51.90 -55.47
C GLU A 145 8.52 53.14 -54.67
N LEU A 146 7.24 53.53 -54.74
CA LEU A 146 6.71 54.66 -53.96
C LEU A 146 6.60 54.35 -52.46
N GLU A 147 6.33 53.10 -52.07
CA GLU A 147 6.37 52.67 -50.67
C GLU A 147 7.81 52.64 -50.15
N GLU A 148 8.78 52.22 -50.97
CA GLU A 148 10.20 52.32 -50.63
C GLU A 148 10.66 53.78 -50.55
N GLU A 149 10.23 54.65 -51.47
CA GLU A 149 10.44 56.09 -51.42
C GLU A 149 9.79 56.70 -50.16
N ALA A 150 8.58 56.28 -49.79
CA ALA A 150 7.87 56.72 -48.59
C ALA A 150 8.52 56.21 -47.29
N ARG A 151 9.13 55.01 -47.29
CA ARG A 151 10.00 54.50 -46.21
C ARG A 151 11.38 55.16 -46.22
N SER A 152 11.79 55.73 -47.34
CA SER A 152 13.00 56.54 -47.47
C SER A 152 12.80 57.99 -47.03
N ASN A 153 11.54 58.41 -46.83
CA ASN A 153 11.20 59.74 -46.33
C ASN A 153 11.99 60.03 -45.04
N PRO A 154 12.74 61.16 -45.00
CA PRO A 154 13.52 61.55 -43.84
C PRO A 154 12.70 61.62 -42.55
N GLU A 155 11.41 61.98 -42.60
CA GLU A 155 10.55 62.08 -41.42
C GLU A 155 10.19 60.71 -40.84
N TYR A 156 9.83 59.74 -41.68
CA TYR A 156 9.51 58.39 -41.23
C TYR A 156 10.76 57.68 -40.67
N ARG A 157 11.92 57.86 -41.32
CA ARG A 157 13.20 57.33 -40.81
C ARG A 157 13.57 57.94 -39.46
N LYS A 158 13.32 59.24 -39.25
CA LYS A 158 13.50 59.90 -37.95
C LYS A 158 12.57 59.29 -36.89
N ALA A 159 11.29 59.12 -37.18
CA ALA A 159 10.32 58.54 -36.23
C ALA A 159 10.65 57.08 -35.87
N VAL A 160 11.10 56.26 -36.83
CA VAL A 160 11.55 54.89 -36.57
C VAL A 160 12.85 54.86 -35.76
N ALA A 161 13.79 55.77 -36.04
CA ALA A 161 15.03 55.89 -35.27
C ALA A 161 14.74 56.34 -33.82
N GLU A 162 13.81 57.28 -33.65
CA GLU A 162 13.35 57.78 -32.35
C GLU A 162 12.69 56.66 -31.53
N ALA A 163 11.73 55.93 -32.10
CA ALA A 163 11.08 54.80 -31.43
C ALA A 163 12.07 53.67 -31.04
N LYS A 164 13.08 53.41 -31.87
CA LYS A 164 14.17 52.47 -31.53
C LYS A 164 15.07 53.02 -30.42
N SER A 165 15.37 54.32 -30.43
CA SER A 165 16.17 54.96 -29.38
C SER A 165 15.42 55.00 -28.04
N GLU A 166 14.12 55.27 -28.03
CA GLU A 166 13.29 55.20 -26.82
C GLU A 166 13.23 53.78 -26.24
N ALA A 167 13.04 52.77 -27.10
CA ALA A 167 13.05 51.37 -26.66
C ALA A 167 14.43 50.96 -26.10
N ALA A 168 15.51 51.44 -26.72
CA ALA A 168 16.87 51.22 -26.22
C ALA A 168 17.12 51.93 -24.88
N GLN A 169 16.62 53.15 -24.70
CA GLN A 169 16.69 53.89 -23.44
C GLN A 169 15.90 53.18 -22.34
N ARG A 170 14.65 52.77 -22.60
CA ARG A 170 13.85 51.98 -21.66
C ARG A 170 14.52 50.66 -21.29
N GLN A 171 15.15 49.98 -22.24
CA GLN A 171 15.91 48.77 -21.95
C GLN A 171 17.13 49.06 -21.06
N ALA A 172 17.84 50.16 -21.30
CA ALA A 172 18.97 50.56 -20.47
C ALA A 172 18.52 50.87 -19.03
N GLU A 173 17.42 51.59 -18.85
CA GLU A 173 16.83 51.88 -17.54
C GLU A 173 16.40 50.60 -16.80
N LEU A 174 15.72 49.67 -17.48
CA LEU A 174 15.32 48.38 -16.89
C LEU A 174 16.54 47.53 -16.50
N ASN A 175 17.59 47.54 -17.33
CA ASN A 175 18.84 46.83 -17.03
C ASN A 175 19.58 47.48 -15.84
N ASP A 176 19.60 48.80 -15.75
CA ASP A 176 20.23 49.53 -14.65
C ASP A 176 19.46 49.32 -13.34
N GLU A 177 18.13 49.30 -13.38
CA GLU A 177 17.30 48.99 -12.22
C GLU A 177 17.51 47.54 -11.75
N ALA A 178 17.53 46.57 -12.68
CA ALA A 178 17.83 45.17 -12.37
C ALA A 178 19.25 45.03 -11.78
N ARG A 179 20.24 45.75 -12.32
CA ARG A 179 21.60 45.78 -11.80
C ARG A 179 21.66 46.36 -10.38
N ARG A 180 20.95 47.46 -10.11
CA ARG A 180 20.88 48.05 -8.76
C ARG A 180 20.26 47.07 -7.76
N LYS A 181 19.14 46.43 -8.12
CA LYS A 181 18.49 45.40 -7.31
C LYS A 181 19.42 44.20 -7.06
N GLN A 182 20.21 43.79 -8.05
CA GLN A 182 21.20 42.72 -7.87
C GLN A 182 22.33 43.14 -6.93
N ILE A 183 22.82 44.38 -7.02
CA ILE A 183 23.86 44.90 -6.12
C ILE A 183 23.34 44.96 -4.67
N GLU A 184 22.11 45.41 -4.48
CA GLU A 184 21.46 45.44 -3.16
C GLU A 184 21.30 44.03 -2.59
N ALA A 185 20.76 43.08 -3.37
CA ALA A 185 20.66 41.68 -2.97
C ALA A 185 22.02 41.02 -2.67
N ASP A 186 23.06 41.37 -3.42
CA ASP A 186 24.43 40.90 -3.18
C ASP A 186 24.99 41.47 -1.88
N ASN A 187 24.75 42.76 -1.59
CA ASN A 187 25.18 43.40 -0.35
C ASN A 187 24.44 42.82 0.87
N GLU A 188 23.13 42.61 0.78
CA GLU A 188 22.34 41.94 1.82
C GLU A 188 22.85 40.52 2.08
N TYR A 189 23.11 39.75 1.02
CA TYR A 189 23.67 38.41 1.14
C TYR A 189 25.03 38.42 1.82
N GLN A 190 25.92 39.36 1.48
CA GLN A 190 27.22 39.51 2.14
C GLN A 190 27.09 39.88 3.61
N ALA A 191 26.16 40.79 3.96
CA ALA A 191 25.88 41.14 5.35
C ALA A 191 25.34 39.94 6.14
N GLN A 192 24.39 39.19 5.58
CA GLN A 192 23.86 37.97 6.17
C GLN A 192 24.93 36.88 6.31
N LEU A 193 25.81 36.74 5.32
CA LEU A 193 26.90 35.77 5.36
C LEU A 193 27.93 36.12 6.43
N LYS A 194 28.28 37.41 6.59
CA LYS A 194 29.13 37.87 7.69
C LYS A 194 28.48 37.60 9.04
N HIS A 195 27.24 38.02 9.23
CA HIS A 195 26.50 37.76 10.47
C HIS A 195 26.41 36.26 10.79
N TYR A 196 26.16 35.42 9.78
CA TYR A 196 26.14 33.98 9.94
C TYR A 196 27.49 33.42 10.38
N ASN A 197 28.59 33.83 9.74
CA ASN A 197 29.93 33.30 10.03
C ASN A 197 30.53 33.85 11.34
N GLU A 198 30.24 35.10 11.69
CA GLU A 198 30.86 35.77 12.83
C GLU A 198 30.07 35.61 14.13
N ILE A 199 28.74 35.43 14.05
CA ILE A 199 27.85 35.39 15.22
C ILE A 199 27.13 34.04 15.29
N VAL A 200 26.30 33.73 14.29
CA VAL A 200 25.37 32.58 14.37
C VAL A 200 26.11 31.24 14.47
N LEU A 201 27.13 31.03 13.64
CA LEU A 201 27.88 29.77 13.62
C LEU A 201 28.74 29.60 14.88
N PRO A 202 29.53 30.58 15.34
CA PRO A 202 30.29 30.47 16.58
C PRO A 202 29.40 30.28 17.83
N GLU A 203 28.27 30.99 17.93
CA GLU A 203 27.32 30.80 19.04
C GLU A 203 26.74 29.38 19.07
N TYR A 204 26.39 28.84 17.89
CA TYR A 204 25.93 27.47 17.75
C TYR A 204 27.03 26.46 18.13
N GLU A 205 28.26 26.64 17.65
CA GLU A 205 29.39 25.77 17.98
C GLU A 205 29.70 25.78 19.47
N HIS A 206 29.65 26.95 20.11
CA HIS A 206 29.82 27.10 21.55
C HIS A 206 28.70 26.40 22.32
N ALA A 207 27.44 26.57 21.91
CA ALA A 207 26.30 25.88 22.54
C ALA A 207 26.43 24.35 22.42
N VAL A 208 26.82 23.83 21.25
CA VAL A 208 27.06 22.40 21.05
C VAL A 208 28.24 21.91 21.90
N ALA A 209 29.28 22.71 22.07
CA ALA A 209 30.40 22.36 22.93
C ALA A 209 29.97 22.24 24.40
N LEU A 210 29.18 23.19 24.91
CA LEU A 210 28.61 23.12 26.26
C LEU A 210 27.72 21.88 26.45
N GLN A 211 26.80 21.62 25.52
CA GLN A 211 25.94 20.44 25.55
C GLN A 211 26.75 19.12 25.57
N LYS A 212 27.88 19.08 24.85
CA LYS A 212 28.77 17.91 24.88
C LYS A 212 29.47 17.72 26.22
N GLU A 213 29.86 18.81 26.89
CA GLU A 213 30.42 18.71 28.24
C GLU A 213 29.36 18.30 29.26
N GLU A 214 28.16 18.88 29.20
CA GLU A 214 27.00 18.46 30.02
C GLU A 214 26.69 16.98 29.81
N TYR A 215 26.65 16.50 28.57
CA TYR A 215 26.42 15.09 28.28
C TYR A 215 27.52 14.16 28.83
N LYS A 216 28.79 14.59 28.82
CA LYS A 216 29.88 13.83 29.45
C LYS A 216 29.74 13.79 30.97
N GLU A 217 29.28 14.87 31.58
CA GLU A 217 29.02 14.92 33.02
C GLU A 217 27.87 13.98 33.39
N MET A 218 26.75 14.03 32.67
CA MET A 218 25.66 13.06 32.80
C MET A 218 26.13 11.62 32.63
N GLN A 219 27.04 11.35 31.69
CA GLN A 219 27.59 10.01 31.48
C GLN A 219 28.46 9.56 32.66
N ARG A 220 29.19 10.48 33.29
CA ARG A 220 29.98 10.19 34.49
C ARG A 220 29.07 9.90 35.68
N GLU A 221 28.07 10.73 35.93
CA GLU A 221 27.07 10.53 36.98
C GLU A 221 26.36 9.19 36.81
N TYR A 222 25.84 8.91 35.60
CA TYR A 222 25.22 7.63 35.27
C TYR A 222 26.17 6.45 35.52
N SER A 223 27.46 6.58 35.18
CA SER A 223 28.42 5.51 35.43
C SER A 223 28.67 5.27 36.92
N ALA A 224 28.70 6.33 37.73
CA ALA A 224 28.83 6.23 39.17
C ALA A 224 27.57 5.60 39.80
N ASP A 225 26.39 6.07 39.42
CA ASP A 225 25.11 5.53 39.88
C ASP A 225 24.94 4.06 39.50
N LYS A 226 25.40 3.67 38.31
CA LYS A 226 25.37 2.28 37.87
C LYS A 226 26.27 1.38 38.70
N GLU A 227 27.48 1.83 39.04
CA GLU A 227 28.36 1.04 39.92
C GLU A 227 27.80 0.97 41.34
N GLN A 228 27.30 2.10 41.88
CA GLN A 228 26.63 2.12 43.18
C GLN A 228 25.43 1.16 43.21
N TRP A 229 24.59 1.17 42.18
CA TRP A 229 23.45 0.25 42.07
C TRP A 229 23.89 -1.22 42.03
N LYS A 230 25.01 -1.55 41.38
CA LYS A 230 25.54 -2.92 41.39
C LYS A 230 26.00 -3.31 42.80
N GLU A 231 26.74 -2.44 43.47
CA GLU A 231 27.23 -2.68 44.83
C GLU A 231 26.07 -2.88 45.81
N ASP A 232 25.07 -1.99 45.77
CA ASP A 232 23.88 -2.07 46.61
C ASP A 232 23.06 -3.34 46.33
N ARG A 233 22.93 -3.72 45.05
CA ARG A 233 22.28 -4.96 44.64
C ARG A 233 23.03 -6.20 45.13
N GLU A 234 24.35 -6.23 45.01
CA GLU A 234 25.17 -7.34 45.50
C GLU A 234 25.10 -7.47 47.02
N LYS A 235 25.11 -6.33 47.74
CA LYS A 235 24.94 -6.30 49.19
C LYS A 235 23.55 -6.80 49.61
N ALA A 236 22.49 -6.33 48.96
CA ALA A 236 21.12 -6.79 49.22
C ALA A 236 20.95 -8.29 48.94
N LEU A 237 21.54 -8.78 47.85
CA LEU A 237 21.56 -10.23 47.55
C LEU A 237 22.31 -11.02 48.63
N ALA A 238 23.45 -10.52 49.13
CA ALA A 238 24.19 -11.19 50.18
C ALA A 238 23.41 -11.25 51.50
N GLU A 239 22.74 -10.16 51.86
CA GLU A 239 21.86 -10.07 53.05
C GLU A 239 20.69 -11.05 52.94
N LEU A 240 19.92 -11.00 51.85
CA LEU A 240 18.80 -11.92 51.62
C LEU A 240 19.22 -13.39 51.60
N ASN A 241 20.34 -13.74 50.95
CA ASN A 241 20.81 -15.13 50.96
C ASN A 241 21.27 -15.57 52.36
N SER A 242 21.81 -14.65 53.17
CA SER A 242 22.14 -14.94 54.57
C SER A 242 20.88 -15.16 55.40
N ASP A 243 19.84 -14.35 55.20
CA ASP A 243 18.55 -14.47 55.90
C ASP A 243 17.83 -15.77 55.52
N ILE A 244 17.78 -16.11 54.23
CA ILE A 244 17.25 -17.39 53.74
C ILE A 244 17.98 -18.54 54.42
N ALA A 245 19.31 -18.55 54.42
CA ALA A 245 20.09 -19.63 55.04
C ALA A 245 19.85 -19.73 56.56
N ALA A 246 19.69 -18.60 57.25
CA ALA A 246 19.36 -18.57 58.67
C ALA A 246 17.94 -19.10 58.93
N ASN A 247 16.96 -18.71 58.11
CA ASN A 247 15.58 -19.17 58.18
C ASN A 247 15.47 -20.67 57.88
N GLU A 248 16.18 -21.17 56.86
CA GLU A 248 16.26 -22.60 56.53
C GLU A 248 16.87 -23.41 57.69
N ALA A 249 17.95 -22.91 58.29
CA ALA A 249 18.58 -23.56 59.44
C ALA A 249 17.64 -23.60 60.66
N ALA A 250 16.94 -22.50 60.94
CA ALA A 250 15.94 -22.44 62.02
C ALA A 250 14.75 -23.36 61.76
N LEU A 251 14.31 -23.47 60.50
CA LEU A 251 13.21 -24.35 60.09
C LEU A 251 13.60 -25.82 60.21
N GLU A 252 14.81 -26.19 59.79
CA GLU A 252 15.30 -27.56 59.94
C GLU A 252 15.51 -27.93 61.42
N ASP A 253 16.04 -27.02 62.24
CA ASP A 253 16.15 -27.23 63.70
C ASP A 253 14.77 -27.43 64.35
N LEU A 254 13.78 -26.62 63.96
CA LEU A 254 12.39 -26.77 64.41
C LEU A 254 11.84 -28.16 64.06
N TYR A 255 12.09 -28.66 62.85
CA TYR A 255 11.65 -29.98 62.42
C TYR A 255 12.41 -31.13 63.10
N GLN A 256 13.72 -31.01 63.29
CA GLN A 256 14.56 -32.00 63.97
C GLN A 256 14.21 -32.13 65.46
N THR A 257 13.94 -30.99 66.10
CA THR A 257 13.63 -30.89 67.53
C THR A 257 12.20 -31.34 67.82
N SER A 258 11.22 -30.88 67.02
CA SER A 258 9.81 -31.23 67.24
C SER A 258 9.46 -32.64 66.77
N LYS A 259 9.99 -33.07 65.63
CA LYS A 259 9.61 -34.33 64.94
C LYS A 259 8.10 -34.48 64.72
N LEU A 260 7.35 -33.38 64.73
CA LEU A 260 5.89 -33.37 64.58
C LEU A 260 5.47 -33.49 63.11
N VAL A 261 6.16 -32.79 62.21
CA VAL A 261 5.78 -32.66 60.80
C VAL A 261 6.70 -33.50 59.90
N SER A 262 6.13 -34.53 59.28
CA SER A 262 6.80 -35.33 58.24
C SER A 262 7.12 -34.49 57.01
N LEU A 263 8.17 -34.85 56.26
CA LEU A 263 8.58 -34.19 55.03
C LEU A 263 7.43 -33.94 54.05
N HIS A 264 6.47 -34.88 53.97
CA HIS A 264 5.32 -34.80 53.06
C HIS A 264 4.33 -33.65 53.38
N TYR A 265 4.42 -33.06 54.57
CA TYR A 265 3.50 -32.01 55.05
C TYR A 265 4.16 -30.66 55.27
N ARG A 266 5.40 -30.46 54.80
CA ARG A 266 6.19 -29.24 55.05
C ARG A 266 5.96 -28.12 54.03
N GLU A 267 5.14 -28.34 53.00
CA GLU A 267 4.80 -27.28 52.05
C GLU A 267 3.91 -26.21 52.71
N LEU A 268 4.12 -24.94 52.36
CA LEU A 268 3.46 -23.81 53.05
C LEU A 268 1.93 -23.94 53.12
N TRP A 269 1.29 -24.30 52.01
CA TRP A 269 -0.17 -24.44 51.96
C TRP A 269 -0.68 -25.59 52.84
N ILE A 270 0.12 -26.65 53.00
CA ILE A 270 -0.21 -27.78 53.87
C ILE A 270 -0.12 -27.33 55.33
N LEU A 271 0.97 -26.64 55.68
CA LEU A 271 1.17 -26.11 57.02
C LEU A 271 0.03 -25.14 57.40
N GLN A 272 -0.39 -24.27 56.49
CA GLN A 272 -1.54 -23.38 56.67
C GLN A 272 -2.83 -24.16 56.92
N TRP A 273 -3.11 -25.18 56.11
CA TRP A 273 -4.29 -26.03 56.30
C TRP A 273 -4.28 -26.73 57.66
N LEU A 274 -3.13 -27.30 58.05
CA LEU A 274 -2.96 -27.97 59.34
C LEU A 274 -3.16 -26.99 60.50
N TYR A 275 -2.58 -25.79 60.39
CA TYR A 275 -2.77 -24.75 61.39
C TYR A 275 -4.23 -24.32 61.52
N ASP A 276 -4.93 -24.12 60.42
CA ASP A 276 -6.33 -23.69 60.43
C ASP A 276 -7.24 -24.76 61.05
N ASP A 277 -7.05 -26.04 60.72
CA ASP A 277 -7.80 -27.15 61.31
C ASP A 277 -7.53 -27.26 62.82
N MET A 278 -6.24 -27.29 63.20
CA MET A 278 -5.83 -27.45 64.60
C MET A 278 -6.12 -26.22 65.47
N ARG A 279 -6.19 -25.01 64.89
CA ARG A 279 -6.55 -23.81 65.64
C ARG A 279 -8.05 -23.71 65.89
N THR A 280 -8.86 -24.20 64.95
CA THR A 280 -10.33 -24.06 65.01
C THR A 280 -11.02 -25.27 65.66
N SER A 281 -10.29 -26.36 65.83
CA SER A 281 -10.76 -27.62 66.43
C SER A 281 -9.75 -28.13 67.45
N ASP A 282 -10.19 -28.93 68.45
CA ASP A 282 -9.30 -29.60 69.43
C ASP A 282 -8.52 -30.78 68.81
N HIS A 283 -8.14 -30.67 67.54
CA HIS A 283 -7.42 -31.70 66.80
C HIS A 283 -5.91 -31.62 67.09
N ASP A 284 -5.29 -32.77 67.32
CA ASP A 284 -3.84 -32.92 67.32
C ASP A 284 -3.30 -33.01 65.88
N ILE A 285 -1.99 -32.86 65.72
CA ILE A 285 -1.34 -32.94 64.39
C ILE A 285 -1.62 -34.26 63.68
N ARG A 286 -1.75 -35.36 64.43
CA ARG A 286 -1.99 -36.68 63.86
C ARG A 286 -3.37 -36.72 63.21
N TYR A 287 -4.41 -36.30 63.93
CA TYR A 287 -5.77 -36.27 63.41
C TYR A 287 -5.91 -35.29 62.24
N ALA A 288 -5.28 -34.11 62.34
CA ALA A 288 -5.28 -33.14 61.25
C ALA A 288 -4.66 -33.74 59.96
N THR A 289 -3.52 -34.42 60.06
CA THR A 289 -2.91 -35.09 58.89
C THR A 289 -3.77 -36.23 58.32
N GLU A 290 -4.41 -37.05 59.17
CA GLU A 290 -5.35 -38.08 58.72
C GLU A 290 -6.56 -37.49 57.98
N LEU A 291 -7.06 -36.35 58.47
CA LEU A 291 -8.16 -35.64 57.84
C LEU A 291 -7.76 -35.07 56.47
N LEU A 292 -6.57 -34.48 56.37
CA LEU A 292 -6.01 -33.98 55.11
C LEU A 292 -5.86 -35.09 54.07
N ASP A 293 -5.28 -36.22 54.46
CA ASP A 293 -5.08 -37.37 53.56
C ASP A 293 -6.41 -37.93 53.05
N ARG A 294 -7.40 -38.01 53.95
CA ARG A 294 -8.75 -38.43 53.56
C ARG A 294 -9.37 -37.46 52.57
N ASP A 295 -9.19 -36.16 52.77
CA ASP A 295 -9.73 -35.15 51.85
C ASP A 295 -9.04 -35.20 50.48
N ARG A 296 -7.71 -35.33 50.47
CA ARG A 296 -6.93 -35.56 49.23
C ARG A 296 -7.39 -36.81 48.49
N GLN A 297 -7.64 -37.91 49.20
CA GLN A 297 -8.14 -39.14 48.60
C GLN A 297 -9.55 -38.97 48.02
N ARG A 298 -10.42 -38.20 48.68
CA ARG A 298 -11.76 -37.86 48.16
C ARG A 298 -11.67 -37.04 46.87
N ILE A 299 -10.80 -36.03 46.83
CA ILE A 299 -10.59 -35.23 45.62
C ILE A 299 -10.03 -36.10 44.49
N ALA A 300 -9.03 -36.93 44.77
CA ALA A 300 -8.44 -37.82 43.76
C ALA A 300 -9.46 -38.82 43.20
N THR A 301 -10.31 -39.41 44.05
CA THR A 301 -11.37 -40.33 43.62
C THR A 301 -12.46 -39.62 42.83
N ALA A 302 -12.84 -38.40 43.21
CA ALA A 302 -13.77 -37.57 42.44
C ALA A 302 -13.22 -37.24 41.05
N ASN A 303 -11.97 -36.79 40.96
CA ASN A 303 -11.32 -36.48 39.68
C ASN A 303 -11.18 -37.73 38.79
N ALA A 304 -10.88 -38.89 39.37
CA ALA A 304 -10.83 -40.15 38.62
C ALA A 304 -12.22 -40.56 38.11
N ALA A 305 -13.27 -40.37 38.92
CA ALA A 305 -14.64 -40.63 38.50
C ALA A 305 -15.08 -39.69 37.37
N GLU A 306 -14.68 -38.42 37.42
CA GLU A 306 -14.96 -37.44 36.36
C GLU A 306 -14.29 -37.82 35.04
N LYS A 307 -12.97 -38.12 35.05
CA LYS A 307 -12.26 -38.60 33.85
C LYS A 307 -12.87 -39.88 33.26
N ASN A 308 -13.29 -40.81 34.12
CA ASN A 308 -13.98 -42.03 33.66
C ASN A 308 -15.33 -41.71 33.02
N LYS A 309 -16.07 -40.74 33.57
CA LYS A 309 -17.35 -40.30 33.00
C LYS A 309 -17.13 -39.64 31.63
N GLU A 310 -16.13 -38.78 31.49
CA GLU A 310 -15.76 -38.18 30.20
C GLU A 310 -15.40 -39.25 29.15
N ALA A 311 -14.55 -40.21 29.52
CA ALA A 311 -14.19 -41.31 28.63
C ALA A 311 -15.39 -42.18 28.21
N LEU A 312 -16.33 -42.42 29.14
CA LEU A 312 -17.56 -43.14 28.83
C LEU A 312 -18.49 -42.35 27.89
N ASP A 313 -18.58 -41.03 28.07
CA ASP A 313 -19.38 -40.17 27.22
C ASP A 313 -18.78 -40.05 25.80
N GLU A 314 -17.46 -40.01 25.67
CA GLU A 314 -16.75 -40.14 24.39
C GLU A 314 -17.01 -41.50 23.73
N PHE A 315 -16.88 -42.60 24.46
CA PHE A 315 -17.16 -43.93 23.94
C PHE A 315 -18.61 -44.06 23.45
N ARG A 316 -19.58 -43.51 24.20
CA ARG A 316 -20.99 -43.47 23.79
C ARG A 316 -21.21 -42.65 22.52
N LYS A 317 -20.49 -41.53 22.37
CA LYS A 317 -20.55 -40.72 21.15
C LYS A 317 -19.99 -41.49 19.96
N GLN A 318 -18.86 -42.17 20.11
CA GLN A 318 -18.27 -43.01 19.07
C GLN A 318 -19.22 -44.16 18.69
N ALA A 319 -19.75 -44.89 19.67
CA ALA A 319 -20.68 -45.99 19.42
C ALA A 319 -21.95 -45.53 18.66
N ARG A 320 -22.44 -44.31 18.92
CA ARG A 320 -23.56 -43.72 18.16
C ARG A 320 -23.17 -43.42 16.71
N GLN A 321 -21.97 -42.89 16.48
CA GLN A 321 -21.46 -42.63 15.13
C GLN A 321 -21.25 -43.93 14.35
N ASP A 322 -20.69 -44.95 14.98
CA ASP A 322 -20.51 -46.28 14.37
C ASP A 322 -21.86 -46.91 14.03
N ALA A 323 -22.84 -46.86 14.95
CA ALA A 323 -24.19 -47.34 14.70
C ALA A 323 -24.88 -46.61 13.54
N GLN A 324 -24.68 -45.30 13.43
CA GLN A 324 -25.18 -44.52 12.30
C GLN A 324 -24.50 -44.93 10.99
N THR A 325 -23.19 -45.12 11.00
CA THR A 325 -22.41 -45.59 9.84
C THR A 325 -22.87 -46.98 9.39
N ILE A 326 -23.10 -47.91 10.33
CA ILE A 326 -23.64 -49.25 10.04
C ILE A 326 -25.03 -49.14 9.41
N LYS A 327 -25.89 -48.27 9.93
CA LYS A 327 -27.23 -48.04 9.36
C LYS A 327 -27.17 -47.52 7.93
N GLU A 328 -26.23 -46.61 7.65
CA GLU A 328 -26.00 -46.08 6.31
C GLU A 328 -25.52 -47.20 5.36
N LEU A 329 -24.53 -48.00 5.76
CA LEU A 329 -24.03 -49.14 4.98
C LEU A 329 -25.12 -50.18 4.69
N LEU A 330 -25.94 -50.53 5.70
CA LEU A 330 -27.06 -51.44 5.53
C LEU A 330 -28.11 -50.88 4.57
N SER A 331 -28.36 -49.56 4.58
CA SER A 331 -29.32 -48.96 3.66
C SER A 331 -28.85 -49.06 2.19
N VAL A 332 -27.55 -48.90 1.93
CA VAL A 332 -26.93 -49.12 0.62
C VAL A 332 -27.05 -50.59 0.19
N GLN A 333 -26.78 -51.55 1.09
CA GLN A 333 -26.93 -52.97 0.77
C GLN A 333 -28.38 -53.33 0.43
N ILE A 334 -29.36 -52.82 1.17
CA ILE A 334 -30.78 -53.05 0.90
C ILE A 334 -31.16 -52.50 -0.49
N GLN A 335 -30.70 -51.30 -0.85
CA GLN A 335 -30.92 -50.74 -2.19
C GLN A 335 -30.28 -51.61 -3.28
N GLY A 336 -29.07 -52.13 -3.05
CA GLY A 336 -28.41 -53.08 -3.95
C GLY A 336 -29.19 -54.38 -4.13
N LEU A 337 -29.73 -54.94 -3.04
CA LEU A 337 -30.58 -56.15 -3.12
C LEU A 337 -31.88 -55.89 -3.87
N GLN A 338 -32.52 -54.73 -3.64
CA GLN A 338 -33.74 -54.34 -4.36
C GLN A 338 -33.49 -54.17 -5.86
N SER A 339 -32.35 -53.63 -6.28
CA SER A 339 -32.01 -53.52 -7.70
C SER A 339 -31.71 -54.87 -8.36
N LEU A 340 -31.06 -55.79 -7.64
CA LEU A 340 -30.87 -57.16 -8.11
C LEU A 340 -32.19 -57.91 -8.28
N ASP A 341 -33.13 -57.76 -7.34
CA ASP A 341 -34.46 -58.38 -7.43
C ASP A 341 -35.25 -57.82 -8.63
N ALA A 342 -35.19 -56.51 -8.85
CA ALA A 342 -35.78 -55.89 -10.04
C ALA A 342 -35.19 -56.42 -11.36
N ASN A 343 -33.86 -56.54 -11.43
CA ASN A 343 -33.17 -57.11 -12.60
C ASN A 343 -33.52 -58.59 -12.83
N ALA A 344 -33.65 -59.37 -11.76
CA ALA A 344 -34.05 -60.78 -11.85
C ALA A 344 -35.49 -60.91 -12.38
N ALA A 345 -36.41 -60.06 -11.92
CA ALA A 345 -37.77 -60.01 -12.44
C ALA A 345 -37.82 -59.62 -13.92
N GLU A 346 -36.95 -58.71 -14.37
CA GLU A 346 -36.84 -58.34 -15.78
C GLU A 346 -36.28 -59.48 -16.65
N LEU A 347 -35.24 -60.18 -16.18
CA LEU A 347 -34.70 -61.37 -16.85
C LEU A 347 -35.76 -62.47 -16.98
N LEU A 348 -36.56 -62.72 -15.94
CA LEU A 348 -37.67 -63.67 -15.99
C LEU A 348 -38.67 -63.31 -17.09
N ARG A 349 -39.12 -62.05 -17.16
CA ARG A 349 -40.01 -61.59 -18.24
C ARG A 349 -39.40 -61.76 -19.62
N TYR A 350 -38.10 -61.49 -19.76
CA TYR A 350 -37.38 -61.68 -21.02
C TYR A 350 -37.33 -63.17 -21.42
N THR A 351 -37.07 -64.07 -20.47
CA THR A 351 -37.07 -65.51 -20.72
C THR A 351 -38.46 -66.05 -21.07
N GLU A 352 -39.51 -65.58 -20.42
CA GLU A 352 -40.90 -65.91 -20.77
C GLU A 352 -41.24 -65.45 -22.20
N SER A 353 -40.83 -64.24 -22.57
CA SER A 353 -41.00 -63.71 -23.94
C SER A 353 -40.27 -64.57 -24.98
N ILE A 354 -39.03 -65.00 -24.70
CA ILE A 354 -38.28 -65.92 -25.57
C ILE A 354 -39.02 -67.25 -25.70
N TYR A 355 -39.47 -67.81 -24.58
CA TYR A 355 -40.19 -69.08 -24.57
C TYR A 355 -41.46 -69.01 -25.42
N ASP A 356 -42.29 -67.98 -25.22
CA ASP A 356 -43.52 -67.77 -25.98
C ASP A 356 -43.26 -67.58 -27.47
N ASN A 357 -42.24 -66.80 -27.83
CA ASN A 357 -41.86 -66.59 -29.23
C ASN A 357 -41.39 -67.90 -29.88
N ASN A 358 -40.57 -68.69 -29.19
CA ASN A 358 -40.14 -70.00 -29.67
C ASN A 358 -41.31 -70.98 -29.82
N ASN A 359 -42.26 -70.97 -28.87
CA ASN A 359 -43.44 -71.84 -28.93
C ASN A 359 -44.34 -71.48 -30.12
N LYS A 360 -44.55 -70.19 -30.38
CA LYS A 360 -45.24 -69.70 -31.59
C LYS A 360 -44.52 -70.14 -32.86
N LEU A 361 -43.19 -70.04 -32.90
CA LEU A 361 -42.38 -70.46 -34.06
C LEU A 361 -42.50 -71.97 -34.32
N LEU A 362 -42.42 -72.79 -33.26
CA LEU A 362 -42.62 -74.25 -33.34
C LEU A 362 -44.04 -74.60 -33.78
N PHE A 363 -45.05 -73.88 -33.29
CA PHE A 363 -46.43 -74.07 -33.74
C PHE A 363 -46.58 -73.77 -35.24
N HIS A 364 -46.04 -72.64 -35.71
CA HIS A 364 -46.02 -72.30 -37.13
C HIS A 364 -45.30 -73.36 -37.98
N GLN A 365 -44.17 -73.89 -37.51
CA GLN A 365 -43.47 -74.99 -38.18
C GLN A 365 -44.33 -76.26 -38.23
N ARG A 366 -44.96 -76.67 -37.13
CA ARG A 366 -45.85 -77.84 -37.10
C ARG A 366 -47.05 -77.71 -38.04
N VAL A 367 -47.69 -76.55 -38.06
CA VAL A 367 -48.82 -76.27 -38.97
C VAL A 367 -48.35 -76.30 -40.42
N ASN A 368 -47.18 -75.74 -40.74
CA ASN A 368 -46.61 -75.83 -42.08
C ASN A 368 -46.30 -77.28 -42.48
N THR A 369 -45.68 -78.07 -41.60
CA THR A 369 -45.41 -79.49 -41.86
C THR A 369 -46.70 -80.29 -42.04
N ALA A 370 -47.72 -80.05 -41.22
CA ALA A 370 -49.04 -80.67 -41.35
C ALA A 370 -49.73 -80.28 -42.66
N ASN A 371 -49.66 -79.00 -43.06
CA ASN A 371 -50.17 -78.53 -44.34
C ASN A 371 -49.46 -79.19 -45.53
N ILE A 372 -48.13 -79.32 -45.46
CA ILE A 372 -47.33 -80.05 -46.46
C ILE A 372 -47.77 -81.52 -46.52
N ALA A 373 -47.95 -82.18 -45.38
CA ALA A 373 -48.39 -83.58 -45.31
C ALA A 373 -49.81 -83.78 -45.86
N VAL A 374 -50.74 -82.86 -45.59
CA VAL A 374 -52.10 -82.89 -46.14
C VAL A 374 -52.10 -82.62 -47.64
N GLN A 375 -51.26 -81.70 -48.13
CA GLN A 375 -51.10 -81.48 -49.57
C GLN A 375 -50.53 -82.72 -50.27
N GLU A 376 -49.53 -83.39 -49.68
CA GLU A 376 -49.00 -84.68 -50.12
C GLU A 376 -50.11 -85.76 -50.17
N TRP A 377 -50.91 -85.89 -49.11
CA TRP A 377 -52.00 -86.86 -49.05
C TRP A 377 -53.08 -86.60 -50.11
N ARG A 378 -53.49 -85.34 -50.32
CA ARG A 378 -54.44 -84.99 -51.39
C ARG A 378 -53.88 -85.30 -52.77
N ARG A 379 -52.60 -85.00 -53.00
CA ARG A 379 -51.92 -85.29 -54.27
C ARG A 379 -51.93 -86.81 -54.55
N ARG A 380 -51.75 -87.65 -53.54
CA ARG A 380 -51.82 -89.12 -53.66
C ARG A 380 -53.24 -89.65 -53.91
N LYS A 381 -54.29 -88.99 -53.43
CA LYS A 381 -55.69 -89.39 -53.69
C LYS A 381 -56.25 -88.94 -55.03
N GLN A 382 -55.65 -87.92 -55.66
CA GLN A 382 -56.07 -87.42 -56.98
C GLN A 382 -55.41 -88.16 -58.15
N ILE A 383 -54.42 -89.01 -57.87
CA ILE A 383 -53.74 -89.84 -58.87
C ILE A 383 -54.10 -91.29 -58.56
N GLY A 384 -55.10 -91.83 -59.28
CA GLY A 384 -55.22 -93.27 -59.55
C GLY A 384 -55.94 -94.10 -58.50
#